data_AF-A0A1M6AJT7-F1
#
_entry.id   AF-A0A1M6AJT7-F1
#
_cell.length_a   1.000
_cell.length_b   1.000
_cell.length_c   1.000
_cell.angle_alpha   90.00
_cell.angle_beta   90.00
_cell.angle_gamma   90.00
#
_symmetry.space_group_name_H-M   'P 1'
#
loop_
_entity.id
_entity.type
_entity.pdbx_description
1 polymer ?
#
loop_
_entity_poly.entity_id
_entity_poly.type
_entity_poly.pdbx_seq_one_letter_code
_entity_poly.pdbx_strand_id
1 'polypeptide(L)'
;MNKFTIKMDIRGFIRFSEEVAKELKLDKNPYADIEVDKEGKRIAVTPCKTIKTTSFRFMPNGTGYLLYFKGAMNAVGFKVVTGAYTMVKEGGKCVFTGKTPAKKKGSWELIACRNSAGIPMLSIDSRGTIIFDKRSCTAVETVKNDTMIAEYDTAKKTFKLTFSKKGFINVRTIASHANASFMGTLSSHGIALPKKSFRTACKIDGKVITFSVAQLIADQKAAKKAK
;
A
#
# COMPACT_ATOMS: atom_id res chain seq x y z
N MET A 1 -1.49 -28.58 12.61
CA MET A 1 -1.45 -27.13 12.31
C MET A 1 -0.16 -26.57 12.86
N ASN A 2 0.75 -26.09 12.00
CA ASN A 2 1.99 -25.46 12.45
C ASN A 2 1.66 -24.11 13.10
N LYS A 3 2.14 -23.90 14.31
CA LYS A 3 1.98 -22.67 15.08
C LYS A 3 3.33 -21.98 15.18
N PHE A 4 3.34 -20.67 14.94
CA PHE A 4 4.54 -19.84 15.04
C PHE A 4 4.37 -18.86 16.19
N THR A 5 5.37 -18.80 17.06
CA THR A 5 5.45 -17.69 18.01
C THR A 5 6.12 -16.51 17.33
N ILE A 6 5.42 -15.38 17.28
CA ILE A 6 5.94 -14.10 16.80
C ILE A 6 5.93 -13.08 17.93
N LYS A 7 6.71 -12.00 17.81
CA LYS A 7 6.71 -10.90 18.80
C LYS A 7 6.21 -9.61 18.18
N MET A 8 5.25 -8.95 18.81
CA MET A 8 4.80 -7.60 18.41
C MET A 8 5.63 -6.54 19.13
N ASP A 9 6.10 -5.53 18.39
CA ASP A 9 6.72 -4.33 18.96
C ASP A 9 5.73 -3.16 19.12
N ILE A 10 6.14 -2.14 19.87
CA ILE A 10 5.29 -0.98 20.21
C ILE A 10 4.87 -0.14 18.99
N ARG A 11 5.64 -0.23 17.90
CA ARG A 11 5.37 0.50 16.64
C ARG A 11 4.41 -0.28 15.73
N GLY A 12 4.06 -1.51 16.11
CA GLY A 12 3.19 -2.41 15.37
C GLY A 12 3.93 -3.18 14.27
N PHE A 13 5.20 -3.49 14.48
CA PHE A 13 5.90 -4.51 13.69
C PHE A 13 5.77 -5.87 14.35
N ILE A 14 5.55 -6.91 13.54
CA ILE A 14 5.72 -8.29 13.96
C ILE A 14 7.14 -8.74 13.65
N ARG A 15 7.75 -9.44 14.61
CA ARG A 15 9.07 -10.05 14.49
C ARG A 15 8.93 -11.54 14.24
N PHE A 16 9.56 -12.00 13.17
CA PHE A 16 9.75 -13.40 12.84
C PHE A 16 11.15 -13.80 13.31
N SER A 17 11.24 -14.85 14.13
CA SER A 17 12.53 -15.42 14.51
C SER A 17 13.21 -16.09 13.31
N GLU A 18 14.48 -16.45 13.48
CA GLU A 18 15.24 -17.15 12.43
C GLU A 18 14.57 -18.47 12.03
N GLU A 19 14.04 -19.22 13.01
CA GLU A 19 13.37 -20.51 12.77
C GLU A 19 12.11 -20.32 11.93
N VAL A 20 11.27 -19.34 12.28
CA VAL A 20 10.06 -19.03 11.53
C VAL A 20 10.41 -18.49 10.13
N ALA A 21 11.48 -17.69 10.03
CA ALA A 21 11.94 -17.16 8.75
C ALA A 21 12.41 -18.27 7.79
N LYS A 22 13.11 -19.28 8.31
CA LYS A 22 13.52 -20.47 7.54
C LYS A 22 12.31 -21.29 7.10
N GLU A 23 11.34 -21.53 7.99
CA GLU A 23 10.13 -22.28 7.63
C GLU A 23 9.31 -21.58 6.54
N LEU A 24 9.20 -20.25 6.62
CA LEU A 24 8.47 -19.44 5.65
C LEU A 24 9.30 -19.06 4.41
N LYS A 25 10.59 -19.46 4.36
CA LYS A 25 11.53 -19.14 3.29
C LYS A 25 11.53 -17.64 2.97
N LEU A 26 11.62 -16.80 4.00
CA LEU A 26 11.56 -15.34 3.87
C LEU A 26 12.77 -14.74 3.15
N ASP A 27 13.88 -15.49 3.10
CA ASP A 27 15.06 -15.22 2.27
C ASP A 27 14.71 -15.21 0.77
N LYS A 28 13.87 -16.16 0.33
CA LYS A 28 13.42 -16.31 -1.05
C LYS A 28 12.11 -15.56 -1.35
N ASN A 29 11.37 -15.21 -0.31
CA ASN A 29 10.09 -14.49 -0.38
C ASN A 29 10.17 -13.19 0.44
N PRO A 30 10.91 -12.17 -0.05
CA PRO A 30 11.20 -10.96 0.72
C PRO A 30 9.99 -10.01 0.85
N TYR A 31 8.85 -10.35 0.24
CA TYR A 31 7.63 -9.57 0.28
C TYR A 31 6.47 -10.37 0.88
N ALA A 32 5.41 -9.67 1.27
CA ALA A 32 4.16 -10.28 1.69
C ALA A 32 2.94 -9.53 1.17
N ASP A 33 1.92 -10.29 0.79
CA ASP A 33 0.57 -9.78 0.69
C ASP A 33 -0.11 -9.93 2.06
N ILE A 34 -0.77 -8.87 2.52
CA ILE A 34 -1.51 -8.87 3.78
C ILE A 34 -2.99 -8.77 3.47
N GLU A 35 -3.78 -9.72 3.96
CA GLU A 35 -5.24 -9.72 3.82
C GLU A 35 -5.88 -9.69 5.20
N VAL A 36 -7.09 -9.11 5.29
CA VAL A 36 -7.85 -9.04 6.53
C VAL A 36 -9.24 -9.64 6.35
N ASP A 37 -9.69 -10.38 7.37
CA ASP A 37 -11.09 -10.78 7.57
C ASP A 37 -11.60 -9.92 8.72
N LYS A 38 -12.36 -8.87 8.40
CA LYS A 38 -12.86 -7.91 9.38
C LYS A 38 -13.89 -8.52 10.32
N GLU A 39 -14.74 -9.41 9.80
CA GLU A 39 -15.80 -10.06 10.57
C GLU A 39 -15.23 -11.11 11.53
N GLY A 40 -14.29 -11.93 11.04
CA GLY A 40 -13.60 -12.93 11.83
C GLY A 40 -12.45 -12.36 12.68
N LYS A 41 -12.12 -11.08 12.52
CA LYS A 41 -10.96 -10.39 13.13
C LYS A 41 -9.66 -11.17 12.92
N ARG A 42 -9.34 -11.46 11.66
CA ARG A 42 -8.16 -12.24 11.27
C ARG A 42 -7.29 -11.45 10.32
N ILE A 43 -5.99 -11.67 10.38
CA ILE A 43 -5.01 -11.07 9.47
C ILE A 43 -4.18 -12.20 8.87
N ALA A 44 -4.17 -12.33 7.55
CA ALA A 44 -3.35 -13.30 6.85
C ALA A 44 -2.10 -12.61 6.26
N VAL A 45 -0.96 -13.28 6.40
CA VAL A 45 0.31 -12.93 5.77
C VAL A 45 0.67 -14.03 4.78
N THR A 46 0.81 -13.66 3.52
CA THR A 46 1.21 -14.58 2.46
C THR A 46 2.56 -14.13 1.91
N PRO A 47 3.68 -14.80 2.25
CA PRO A 47 4.98 -14.51 1.67
C PRO A 47 4.96 -14.65 0.16
N CYS A 48 5.63 -13.75 -0.55
CA CYS A 48 5.72 -13.77 -2.00
C CYS A 48 7.10 -13.28 -2.49
N LYS A 49 7.51 -13.83 -3.64
CA LYS A 49 8.76 -13.48 -4.30
C LYS A 49 8.65 -12.19 -5.13
N THR A 50 7.51 -12.00 -5.79
CA THR A 50 7.30 -10.87 -6.71
C THR A 50 6.65 -9.71 -5.98
N ILE A 51 7.27 -8.54 -6.05
CA ILE A 51 6.73 -7.31 -5.51
C ILE A 51 5.48 -6.86 -6.29
N LYS A 52 4.42 -6.49 -5.56
CA LYS A 52 3.22 -5.84 -6.09
C LYS A 52 3.03 -4.47 -5.45
N THR A 53 2.13 -3.67 -5.99
CA THR A 53 1.75 -2.34 -5.45
C THR A 53 1.16 -2.41 -4.03
N THR A 54 0.63 -3.57 -3.65
CA THR A 54 0.05 -3.85 -2.34
C THR A 54 1.05 -4.44 -1.36
N SER A 55 2.18 -4.97 -1.86
CA SER A 55 3.06 -5.81 -1.06
C SER A 55 3.82 -5.03 0.01
N PHE A 56 3.92 -5.67 1.18
CA PHE A 56 4.78 -5.27 2.27
C PHE A 56 6.15 -5.92 2.11
N ARG A 57 7.19 -5.33 2.68
CA ARG A 57 8.55 -5.90 2.69
C ARG A 57 8.83 -6.54 4.05
N PHE A 58 9.37 -7.75 4.03
CA PHE A 58 10.07 -8.29 5.18
C PHE A 58 11.42 -7.58 5.30
N MET A 59 11.62 -6.86 6.40
CA MET A 59 12.86 -6.12 6.67
C MET A 59 13.79 -6.99 7.51
N PRO A 60 15.04 -7.22 7.11
CA PRO A 60 16.01 -7.91 7.96
C PRO A 60 16.16 -7.23 9.31
N ASN A 61 16.27 -8.01 10.39
CA ASN A 61 16.46 -7.50 11.74
C ASN A 61 17.19 -8.53 12.61
N GLY A 62 18.52 -8.38 12.72
CA GLY A 62 19.38 -9.40 13.31
C GLY A 62 19.31 -10.69 12.49
N THR A 63 19.12 -11.82 13.16
CA THR A 63 18.94 -13.14 12.52
C THR A 63 17.53 -13.40 12.00
N GLY A 64 16.59 -12.48 12.24
CA GLY A 64 15.17 -12.61 11.85
C GLY A 64 14.69 -11.51 10.91
N TYR A 65 13.36 -11.35 10.84
CA TYR A 65 12.71 -10.36 9.98
C TYR A 65 11.61 -9.59 10.71
N LEU A 66 11.35 -8.36 10.24
CA LEU A 66 10.24 -7.51 10.66
C LEU A 66 9.25 -7.32 9.53
N LEU A 67 7.96 -7.30 9.86
CA LEU A 67 6.90 -6.89 8.94
C LEU A 67 6.02 -5.85 9.62
N TYR A 68 5.70 -4.76 8.90
CA TYR A 68 4.80 -3.74 9.41
C TYR A 68 3.36 -4.25 9.41
N PHE A 69 2.73 -4.26 10.59
CA PHE A 69 1.44 -4.92 10.80
C PHE A 69 0.34 -3.99 11.34
N LYS A 70 0.72 -2.81 11.85
CA LYS A 70 -0.21 -1.83 12.46
C LYS A 70 -1.42 -1.49 11.58
N GLY A 71 -1.22 -1.28 10.28
CA GLY A 71 -2.31 -0.95 9.36
C GLY A 71 -3.38 -2.05 9.30
N ALA A 72 -2.96 -3.31 9.24
CA ALA A 72 -3.87 -4.45 9.23
C ALA A 72 -4.55 -4.65 10.59
N MET A 73 -3.82 -4.44 11.70
CA MET A 73 -4.41 -4.47 13.04
C MET A 73 -5.53 -3.44 13.21
N ASN A 74 -5.29 -2.20 12.78
CA ASN A 74 -6.32 -1.15 12.82
C ASN A 74 -7.54 -1.53 11.98
N ALA A 75 -7.34 -2.14 10.80
CA ALA A 75 -8.44 -2.52 9.91
C ALA A 75 -9.38 -3.57 10.51
N VAL A 76 -8.89 -4.44 11.40
CA VAL A 76 -9.70 -5.45 12.11
C VAL A 76 -10.02 -5.07 13.56
N GLY A 77 -9.67 -3.85 13.99
CA GLY A 77 -9.95 -3.34 15.32
C GLY A 77 -9.07 -3.92 16.44
N PHE A 78 -7.89 -4.47 16.12
CA PHE A 78 -6.91 -4.86 17.13
C PHE A 78 -6.10 -3.66 17.62
N LYS A 79 -5.93 -3.57 18.94
CA LYS A 79 -4.95 -2.66 19.54
C LYS A 79 -3.55 -3.26 19.40
N VAL A 80 -2.56 -2.43 19.07
CA VAL A 80 -1.15 -2.83 19.11
C VAL A 80 -0.76 -2.99 20.58
N VAL A 81 -0.47 -4.22 20.99
CA VAL A 81 0.04 -4.55 22.32
C VAL A 81 1.32 -5.34 22.13
N THR A 82 2.36 -4.98 22.88
CA THR A 82 3.65 -5.66 22.81
C THR A 82 3.57 -7.06 23.43
N GLY A 83 4.38 -7.99 22.93
CA GLY A 83 4.48 -9.33 23.51
C GLY A 83 4.47 -10.44 22.48
N ALA A 84 4.45 -11.67 22.98
CA ALA A 84 4.38 -12.86 22.16
C ALA A 84 2.94 -13.12 21.67
N TYR A 85 2.83 -13.54 20.42
CA TYR A 85 1.58 -13.94 19.79
C TYR A 85 1.79 -15.22 19.01
N THR A 86 0.70 -15.95 18.78
CA THR A 86 0.70 -17.14 17.96
C THR A 86 0.08 -16.85 16.60
N MET A 87 0.79 -17.19 15.54
CA MET A 87 0.23 -17.30 14.19
C MET A 87 0.03 -18.76 13.84
N VAL A 88 -1.01 -19.05 13.04
CA VAL A 88 -1.34 -20.41 12.59
C VAL A 88 -1.15 -20.50 11.09
N LYS A 89 -0.48 -21.55 10.62
CA LYS A 89 -0.36 -21.83 9.18
C LYS A 89 -1.67 -22.39 8.64
N GLU A 90 -2.24 -21.71 7.65
CA GLU A 90 -3.44 -22.12 6.91
C GLU A 90 -3.12 -22.13 5.40
N GLY A 91 -2.78 -23.30 4.87
CA GLY A 91 -2.29 -23.43 3.50
C GLY A 91 -1.00 -22.62 3.28
N GLY A 92 -1.01 -21.73 2.28
CA GLY A 92 0.10 -20.81 1.99
C GLY A 92 0.14 -19.55 2.87
N LYS A 93 -0.78 -19.39 3.83
CA LYS A 93 -0.92 -18.18 4.64
C LYS A 93 -0.52 -18.42 6.09
N CYS A 94 0.04 -17.41 6.74
CA CYS A 94 0.18 -17.35 8.18
C CYS A 94 -0.91 -16.43 8.73
N VAL A 95 -1.79 -16.96 9.57
CA VAL A 95 -2.97 -16.24 10.07
C VAL A 95 -2.77 -15.85 11.53
N PHE A 96 -2.96 -14.56 11.80
CA PHE A 96 -3.00 -13.95 13.12
C PHE A 96 -4.45 -13.71 13.53
N THR A 97 -4.82 -14.11 14.75
CA THR A 97 -6.17 -13.91 15.32
C THR A 97 -6.16 -13.19 16.68
N GLY A 98 -5.05 -12.54 17.03
CA GLY A 98 -4.88 -11.95 18.38
C GLY A 98 -4.60 -13.02 19.44
N LYS A 99 -5.11 -12.81 20.66
CA LYS A 99 -4.91 -13.75 21.78
C LYS A 99 -5.88 -14.93 21.77
N THR A 100 -7.06 -14.76 21.16
CA THR A 100 -8.10 -15.80 21.11
C THR A 100 -8.14 -16.38 19.69
N PRO A 101 -8.07 -17.71 19.52
CA PRO A 101 -8.25 -18.33 18.22
C PRO A 101 -9.61 -17.95 17.61
N ALA A 102 -9.60 -17.47 16.37
CA ALA A 102 -10.82 -17.11 15.64
C ALA A 102 -10.88 -17.85 14.30
N LYS A 103 -12.06 -18.37 13.94
CA LYS A 103 -12.34 -18.98 12.63
C LYS A 103 -12.66 -17.90 11.61
N LYS A 104 -12.44 -18.21 10.32
CA LYS A 104 -12.84 -17.34 9.20
C LYS A 104 -14.36 -17.12 9.25
N LYS A 105 -14.80 -15.87 9.10
CA LYS A 105 -16.22 -15.52 8.99
C LYS A 105 -16.50 -14.71 7.72
N GLY A 106 -15.66 -13.74 7.41
CA GLY A 106 -15.83 -12.86 6.25
C GLY A 106 -14.92 -13.21 5.06
N SER A 107 -15.00 -12.36 4.03
CA SER A 107 -14.10 -12.40 2.88
C SER A 107 -12.71 -11.86 3.23
N TRP A 108 -11.68 -12.33 2.52
CA TRP A 108 -10.33 -11.78 2.64
C TRP A 108 -10.21 -10.50 1.83
N GLU A 109 -9.93 -9.39 2.49
CA GLU A 109 -9.69 -8.09 1.85
C GLU A 109 -8.20 -7.76 1.87
N LEU A 110 -7.62 -7.49 0.70
CA LEU A 110 -6.21 -7.11 0.58
C LEU A 110 -5.95 -5.72 1.17
N ILE A 111 -4.94 -5.61 2.03
CA ILE A 111 -4.42 -4.34 2.56
C ILE A 111 -3.20 -3.93 1.75
N ALA A 112 -3.18 -2.68 1.30
CA ALA A 112 -2.03 -2.12 0.57
C ALA A 112 -1.06 -1.38 1.50
N CYS A 113 0.24 -1.66 1.41
CA CYS A 113 1.27 -1.00 2.22
C CYS A 113 1.48 0.47 1.83
N ARG A 114 1.26 1.45 2.72
CA ARG A 114 1.37 2.91 2.43
C ARG A 114 2.71 3.35 1.82
N ASN A 115 3.80 2.65 2.11
CA ASN A 115 5.09 2.82 1.44
C ASN A 115 5.44 1.50 0.76
N SER A 116 5.28 1.41 -0.56
CA SER A 116 5.63 0.20 -1.32
C SER A 116 7.06 -0.25 -1.03
N ALA A 117 7.26 -1.55 -1.17
CA ALA A 117 8.55 -2.20 -1.04
C ALA A 117 9.57 -1.90 -2.16
N GLY A 118 9.44 -0.80 -2.92
CA GLY A 118 10.35 -0.49 -4.03
C GLY A 118 9.74 0.20 -5.23
N ILE A 119 8.42 0.03 -5.44
CA ILE A 119 7.72 0.55 -6.63
C ILE A 119 7.32 2.01 -6.38
N PRO A 120 7.72 2.99 -7.20
CA PRO A 120 7.16 4.34 -7.10
C PRO A 120 5.65 4.33 -7.31
N MET A 121 4.93 5.03 -6.43
CA MET A 121 3.47 5.03 -6.48
C MET A 121 2.92 6.38 -6.07
N LEU A 122 1.67 6.56 -6.48
CA LEU A 122 0.82 7.62 -5.98
C LEU A 122 -0.55 7.10 -5.62
N SER A 123 -1.22 7.86 -4.77
CA SER A 123 -2.61 7.64 -4.40
C SER A 123 -3.42 8.89 -4.73
N ILE A 124 -4.69 8.71 -5.11
CA ILE A 124 -5.69 9.77 -5.22
C ILE A 124 -6.71 9.51 -4.11
N ASP A 125 -6.85 10.44 -3.18
CA ASP A 125 -7.85 10.33 -2.11
C ASP A 125 -9.26 10.73 -2.61
N SER A 126 -10.26 10.57 -1.75
CA SER A 126 -11.66 10.89 -2.10
C SER A 126 -11.94 12.38 -2.28
N ARG A 127 -11.00 13.26 -1.93
CA ARG A 127 -11.07 14.71 -2.16
C ARG A 127 -10.34 15.12 -3.43
N GLY A 128 -9.79 14.15 -4.19
CA GLY A 128 -8.98 14.43 -5.37
C GLY A 128 -7.58 14.94 -5.04
N THR A 129 -7.06 14.68 -3.83
CA THR A 129 -5.66 14.96 -3.52
C THR A 129 -4.79 13.84 -4.04
N ILE A 130 -3.81 14.17 -4.87
CA ILE A 130 -2.75 13.23 -5.23
C ILE A 130 -1.70 13.21 -4.12
N ILE A 131 -1.28 12.02 -3.71
CA ILE A 131 -0.28 11.77 -2.66
C ILE A 131 0.82 10.93 -3.29
N PHE A 132 2.00 11.53 -3.44
CA PHE A 132 3.19 10.88 -3.95
C PHE A 132 3.93 10.20 -2.81
N ASP A 133 4.30 8.93 -2.98
CA ASP A 133 5.10 8.24 -1.98
C ASP A 133 6.52 8.84 -1.88
N LYS A 134 7.24 8.45 -0.83
CA LYS A 134 8.60 8.97 -0.57
C LYS A 134 9.53 8.76 -1.78
N ARG A 135 9.41 7.63 -2.47
CA ARG A 135 10.27 7.31 -3.62
C ARG A 135 9.98 8.25 -4.79
N SER A 136 8.70 8.47 -5.09
CA SER A 136 8.27 9.39 -6.14
C SER A 136 8.76 10.81 -5.84
N CYS A 137 8.57 11.28 -4.61
CA CYS A 137 8.94 12.66 -4.26
C CYS A 137 10.47 12.88 -4.23
N THR A 138 11.25 11.88 -3.82
CA THR A 138 12.72 11.94 -3.90
C THR A 138 13.19 11.92 -5.35
N ALA A 139 12.61 11.08 -6.21
CA ALA A 139 13.06 10.92 -7.59
C ALA A 139 12.85 12.17 -8.44
N VAL A 140 11.75 12.91 -8.24
CA VAL A 140 11.51 14.19 -8.95
C VAL A 140 11.91 15.42 -8.14
N GLU A 141 12.57 15.22 -6.99
CA GLU A 141 13.03 16.28 -6.08
C GLU A 141 11.96 17.34 -5.79
N THR A 142 10.79 16.94 -5.28
CA THR A 142 9.64 17.85 -5.07
C THR A 142 9.88 19.00 -4.10
N VAL A 143 11.00 18.99 -3.36
CA VAL A 143 11.46 20.15 -2.56
C VAL A 143 12.00 21.26 -3.45
N LYS A 144 12.61 20.91 -4.60
CA LYS A 144 13.17 21.84 -5.57
C LYS A 144 12.24 22.09 -6.76
N ASN A 145 11.46 21.09 -7.14
CA ASN A 145 10.46 21.14 -8.21
C ASN A 145 9.07 21.05 -7.57
N ASP A 146 8.64 22.13 -6.95
CA ASP A 146 7.46 22.25 -6.09
C ASP A 146 6.16 22.59 -6.85
N THR A 147 6.22 22.52 -8.18
CA THR A 147 5.05 22.68 -9.04
C THR A 147 5.04 21.60 -10.13
N MET A 148 3.87 21.34 -10.71
CA MET A 148 3.73 20.42 -11.83
C MET A 148 2.73 20.90 -12.88
N ILE A 149 2.91 20.41 -14.10
CA ILE A 149 1.95 20.49 -15.20
C ILE A 149 1.44 19.08 -15.45
N ALA A 150 0.12 18.94 -15.62
CA ALA A 150 -0.53 17.66 -15.87
C ALA A 150 -1.08 17.60 -17.29
N GLU A 151 -0.69 16.57 -18.03
CA GLU A 151 -1.20 16.23 -19.35
C GLU A 151 -1.95 14.90 -19.26
N TYR A 152 -3.08 14.77 -19.97
CA TYR A 152 -3.88 13.56 -19.97
C TYR A 152 -4.00 12.96 -21.38
N ASP A 153 -3.52 11.73 -21.54
CA ASP A 153 -3.75 10.93 -22.73
C ASP A 153 -5.10 10.19 -22.56
N THR A 154 -6.11 10.67 -23.29
CA THR A 154 -7.47 10.13 -23.24
C THR A 154 -7.58 8.73 -23.83
N ALA A 155 -6.71 8.35 -24.77
CA ALA A 155 -6.71 7.02 -25.37
C ALA A 155 -6.15 5.99 -24.38
N LYS A 156 -5.01 6.32 -23.77
CA LYS A 156 -4.30 5.44 -22.82
C LYS A 156 -4.80 5.55 -21.38
N LYS A 157 -5.71 6.49 -21.10
CA LYS A 157 -6.21 6.81 -19.74
C LYS A 157 -5.06 7.04 -18.76
N THR A 158 -4.07 7.81 -19.21
CA THR A 158 -2.79 7.98 -18.53
C THR A 158 -2.49 9.45 -18.36
N PHE A 159 -2.08 9.82 -17.15
CA PHE A 159 -1.57 11.16 -16.85
C PHE A 159 -0.05 11.18 -16.92
N LYS A 160 0.48 12.28 -17.45
CA LYS A 160 1.89 12.64 -17.41
C LYS A 160 2.04 13.94 -16.61
N LEU A 161 2.79 13.87 -15.53
CA LEU A 161 3.04 14.98 -14.62
C LEU A 161 4.49 15.44 -14.78
N THR A 162 4.68 16.65 -15.28
CA THR A 162 6.02 17.23 -15.47
C THR A 162 6.31 18.19 -14.32
N PHE A 163 7.28 17.85 -13.48
CA PHE A 163 7.67 18.63 -12.30
C PHE A 163 8.68 19.72 -12.66
N SER A 164 8.47 20.92 -12.12
CA SER A 164 9.37 22.05 -12.30
C SER A 164 9.20 23.08 -11.18
N LYS A 165 9.86 24.25 -11.33
CA LYS A 165 9.60 25.44 -10.49
C LYS A 165 8.49 26.35 -11.03
N LYS A 166 8.02 26.09 -12.26
CA LYS A 166 7.03 26.92 -12.95
C LYS A 166 5.94 26.02 -13.55
N GLY A 167 4.96 25.69 -12.73
CA GLY A 167 3.83 24.85 -13.10
C GLY A 167 2.52 25.40 -12.53
N PHE A 168 1.40 24.84 -12.98
CA PHE A 168 0.07 25.31 -12.59
C PHE A 168 -0.42 24.70 -11.27
N ILE A 169 0.07 23.51 -10.92
CA ILE A 169 -0.37 22.79 -9.74
C ILE A 169 0.75 22.81 -8.70
N ASN A 170 0.48 23.41 -7.54
CA ASN A 170 1.41 23.42 -6.42
C ASN A 170 1.52 22.04 -5.76
N VAL A 171 2.75 21.65 -5.42
CA VAL A 171 3.10 20.39 -4.77
C VAL A 171 3.70 20.69 -3.41
N ARG A 172 3.02 20.30 -2.34
CA ARG A 172 3.50 20.46 -0.97
C ARG A 172 4.26 19.21 -0.53
N THR A 173 5.57 19.36 -0.33
CA THR A 173 6.41 18.29 0.20
C THR A 173 6.48 18.34 1.72
N ILE A 174 6.34 17.19 2.37
CA ILE A 174 6.65 16.98 3.78
C ILE A 174 7.59 15.79 3.94
N ALA A 175 8.16 15.59 5.13
CA ALA A 175 9.26 14.64 5.36
C ALA A 175 9.02 13.20 4.85
N SER A 176 7.77 12.75 4.77
CA SER A 176 7.42 11.36 4.39
C SER A 176 6.76 11.22 3.01
N HIS A 177 6.27 12.30 2.40
CA HIS A 177 5.52 12.28 1.15
C HIS A 177 5.32 13.69 0.59
N ALA A 178 4.83 13.81 -0.65
CA ALA A 178 4.32 15.07 -1.19
C ALA A 178 2.84 14.94 -1.55
N ASN A 179 2.11 16.06 -1.57
CA ASN A 179 0.73 16.09 -2.00
C ASN A 179 0.41 17.30 -2.88
N ALA A 180 -0.62 17.17 -3.71
CA ALA A 180 -1.15 18.25 -4.53
C ALA A 180 -2.67 18.11 -4.71
N SER A 181 -3.37 19.23 -4.83
CA SER A 181 -4.79 19.20 -5.21
C SER A 181 -4.89 18.82 -6.68
N PHE A 182 -5.58 17.73 -6.98
CA PHE A 182 -5.75 17.18 -8.32
C PHE A 182 -7.23 17.07 -8.73
N MET A 183 -8.13 17.56 -7.88
CA MET A 183 -9.57 17.52 -8.09
C MET A 183 -9.97 18.23 -9.40
N GLY A 184 -9.50 19.47 -9.60
CA GLY A 184 -9.79 20.23 -10.81
C GLY A 184 -9.33 19.52 -12.08
N THR A 185 -8.15 18.90 -12.03
CA THR A 185 -7.56 18.15 -13.15
C THR A 185 -8.34 16.88 -13.48
N LEU A 186 -8.85 16.14 -12.48
CA LEU A 186 -9.71 14.99 -12.76
C LEU A 186 -11.03 15.42 -13.38
N SER A 187 -11.66 16.45 -12.79
CA SER A 187 -12.94 16.98 -13.26
C SER A 187 -12.87 17.53 -14.68
N SER A 188 -11.79 18.21 -15.07
CA SER A 188 -11.62 18.73 -16.44
C SER A 188 -11.57 17.63 -17.50
N HIS A 189 -11.25 16.39 -17.11
CA HIS A 189 -11.24 15.22 -17.99
C HIS A 189 -12.42 14.26 -17.75
N GLY A 190 -13.46 14.70 -17.02
CA GLY A 190 -14.66 13.90 -16.76
C GLY A 190 -14.43 12.67 -15.89
N ILE A 191 -13.34 12.64 -15.11
CA ILE A 191 -13.01 11.53 -14.22
C ILE A 191 -13.58 11.86 -12.84
N ALA A 192 -14.50 11.04 -12.35
CA ALA A 192 -15.08 11.26 -11.02
C ALA A 192 -14.03 11.03 -9.92
N LEU A 193 -14.23 11.65 -8.76
CA LEU A 193 -13.38 11.40 -7.59
C LEU A 193 -13.59 9.95 -7.09
N PRO A 194 -12.53 9.28 -6.62
CA PRO A 194 -12.63 7.92 -6.15
C PRO A 194 -13.35 7.88 -4.78
N LYS A 195 -14.27 6.94 -4.55
CA LYS A 195 -14.99 6.84 -3.26
C LYS A 195 -14.11 6.39 -2.10
N LYS A 196 -13.03 5.68 -2.42
CA LYS A 196 -11.96 5.23 -1.51
C LYS A 196 -10.65 5.60 -2.18
N SER A 197 -9.55 5.66 -1.42
CA SER A 197 -8.26 6.02 -2.02
C SER A 197 -7.91 5.08 -3.19
N PHE A 198 -7.76 5.64 -4.38
CA PHE A 198 -7.29 4.94 -5.57
C PHE A 198 -5.77 4.95 -5.57
N ARG A 199 -5.14 3.81 -5.83
CA ARG A 199 -3.69 3.69 -5.79
C ARG A 199 -3.18 3.01 -7.03
N THR A 200 -2.08 3.54 -7.56
CA THR A 200 -1.52 3.06 -8.81
C THR A 200 0.00 3.20 -8.81
N ALA A 201 0.67 2.28 -9.51
CA ALA A 201 2.08 2.41 -9.81
C ALA A 201 2.31 3.57 -10.77
N CYS A 202 3.46 4.22 -10.64
CA CYS A 202 3.88 5.23 -11.59
C CYS A 202 5.26 4.90 -12.17
N LYS A 203 5.46 5.33 -13.42
CA LYS A 203 6.77 5.36 -14.06
C LYS A 203 7.40 6.72 -13.81
N ILE A 204 8.69 6.75 -13.53
CA ILE A 204 9.45 7.99 -13.36
C ILE A 204 10.53 8.04 -14.42
N ASP A 205 10.61 9.19 -15.10
CA ASP A 205 11.63 9.48 -16.11
C ASP A 205 12.09 10.93 -15.94
N GLY A 206 13.27 11.11 -15.34
CA GLY A 206 13.75 12.42 -14.89
C GLY A 206 12.74 13.13 -13.99
N LYS A 207 12.22 14.28 -14.46
CA LYS A 207 11.21 15.09 -13.75
C LYS A 207 9.76 14.72 -14.10
N VAL A 208 9.54 13.62 -14.80
CA VAL A 208 8.22 13.23 -15.30
C VAL A 208 7.71 12.00 -14.55
N ILE A 209 6.50 12.10 -13.98
CA ILE A 209 5.77 10.96 -13.43
C ILE A 209 4.62 10.60 -14.36
N THR A 210 4.54 9.34 -14.78
CA THR A 210 3.44 8.83 -15.60
C THR A 210 2.66 7.77 -14.85
N PHE A 211 1.33 7.87 -14.84
CA PHE A 211 0.46 6.90 -14.16
C PHE A 211 -0.87 6.70 -14.88
N SER A 212 -1.42 5.49 -14.80
CA SER A 212 -2.72 5.17 -15.40
C SER A 212 -3.86 5.28 -14.39
N VAL A 213 -4.99 5.80 -14.86
CA VAL A 213 -6.29 5.85 -14.18
C VAL A 213 -7.32 4.91 -14.84
N ALA A 214 -6.89 4.02 -15.73
CA ALA A 214 -7.78 3.10 -16.44
C ALA A 214 -8.64 2.26 -15.48
N GLN A 215 -8.04 1.69 -14.44
CA GLN A 215 -8.75 0.90 -13.44
C GLN A 215 -9.79 1.73 -12.68
N LEU A 216 -9.44 2.95 -12.28
CA LEU A 216 -10.38 3.86 -11.61
C LEU A 216 -11.62 4.12 -12.49
N ILE A 217 -11.41 4.39 -13.78
CA ILE A 217 -12.50 4.62 -14.73
C ILE A 217 -13.33 3.34 -14.92
N ALA A 218 -12.69 2.17 -15.00
CA ALA A 218 -13.37 0.89 -15.12
C ALA A 218 -14.27 0.61 -13.90
N ASP A 219 -13.75 0.80 -12.70
CA ASP A 219 -14.48 0.62 -11.43
C ASP A 219 -15.69 1.57 -11.36
N GLN A 220 -15.52 2.80 -11.81
CA GLN A 220 -16.61 3.78 -11.89
C GLN A 220 -17.71 3.37 -12.87
N LYS A 221 -17.34 2.82 -14.03
CA LYS A 221 -18.30 2.31 -15.01
C LYS A 221 -19.04 1.09 -14.48
N ALA A 222 -18.33 0.15 -13.85
CA ALA A 222 -18.95 -1.03 -13.24
C ALA A 222 -19.95 -0.64 -12.14
N ALA A 223 -19.60 0.32 -11.28
CA ALA A 223 -20.48 0.80 -10.23
C ALA A 223 -21.73 1.54 -10.74
N LYS A 224 -21.70 2.12 -11.95
CA LYS A 224 -22.88 2.73 -12.59
C LYS A 224 -23.83 1.68 -13.18
N LYS A 225 -23.31 0.55 -13.68
CA LYS A 225 -24.12 -0.55 -14.23
C LYS A 225 -24.82 -1.39 -13.16
N ALA A 226 -24.28 -1.41 -11.95
CA ALA A 226 -24.83 -2.14 -10.82
C ALA A 226 -25.90 -1.34 -10.04
N LYS A 227 -26.23 -0.14 -10.50
CA LYS A 227 -27.30 0.73 -9.96
C LYS A 227 -28.42 0.81 -10.98
#